data_AF-A0A966CDY1-F1
#
_entry.id   AF-A0A966CDY1-F1
#
_cell.length_a   1.000
_cell.length_b   1.000
_cell.length_c   1.000
_cell.angle_alpha   90.00
_cell.angle_beta   90.00
_cell.angle_gamma   90.00
#
_symmetry.space_group_name_H-M   'P 1'
#
loop_
_entity.id
_entity.type
_entity.pdbx_description
1 polymer ?
#
loop_
_entity_poly.entity_id
_entity_poly.type
_entity_poly.pdbx_seq_one_letter_code
_entity_poly.pdbx_strand_id
1 'polypeptide(L)'
;MTDTIMKSIQDKIVDYSNKKDMAIFPLPRKSVLVGGCFDVFHFGHWKFLTAAKKQGNNLIIALESDRFIKRVKKRNPIHNQKQRALILASLFLVDKVVCLPDFKDEQEYFDLVLKTKPHIVAVTKGDNKLINKKRQAEIIGAKVVVVMENIKRLSSYSIININLNNNVIVNNPVNIRRPIGNGITTLT
;
A
#
# COMPACT_ATOMS: atom_id res chain seq x y z
N MET A 1 13.32 -23.50 3.82
CA MET A 1 12.35 -22.66 4.57
C MET A 1 12.28 -21.23 4.02
N THR A 2 13.43 -20.58 3.82
CA THR A 2 13.53 -19.26 3.15
C THR A 2 12.94 -19.25 1.73
N ASP A 3 13.22 -20.28 0.92
CA ASP A 3 12.73 -20.34 -0.46
C ASP A 3 11.20 -20.46 -0.55
N THR A 4 10.59 -21.15 0.42
CA THR A 4 9.14 -21.29 0.52
C THR A 4 8.46 -19.96 0.85
N ILE A 5 9.07 -19.16 1.74
CA ILE A 5 8.58 -17.83 2.10
C ILE A 5 8.68 -16.90 0.90
N MET A 6 9.85 -16.87 0.23
CA MET A 6 10.05 -16.02 -0.93
C MET A 6 9.12 -16.39 -2.08
N LYS A 7 8.91 -17.69 -2.33
CA LYS A 7 7.92 -18.16 -3.30
C LYS A 7 6.52 -17.68 -2.95
N SER A 8 6.09 -17.84 -1.69
CA SER A 8 4.76 -17.38 -1.25
C SER A 8 4.54 -15.87 -1.42
N ILE A 9 5.58 -15.06 -1.18
CA ILE A 9 5.54 -13.61 -1.42
C ILE A 9 5.43 -13.34 -2.92
N GLN A 10 6.24 -14.00 -3.74
CA GLN A 10 6.27 -13.81 -5.18
C GLN A 10 4.94 -14.22 -5.83
N ASP A 11 4.28 -15.27 -5.35
CA ASP A 11 2.98 -15.76 -5.84
C ASP A 11 1.84 -14.73 -5.64
N LYS A 12 2.03 -13.72 -4.78
CA LYS A 12 1.07 -12.62 -4.63
C LYS A 12 1.28 -11.50 -5.65
N ILE A 13 2.44 -11.42 -6.29
CA ILE A 13 2.78 -10.36 -7.23
C ILE A 13 2.31 -10.74 -8.63
N VAL A 14 1.62 -9.81 -9.30
CA VAL A 14 1.00 -9.98 -10.61
C VAL A 14 1.52 -8.86 -11.50
N ASP A 15 2.04 -9.19 -12.69
CA ASP A 15 2.31 -8.17 -13.72
C ASP A 15 1.06 -7.92 -14.55
N TYR A 16 0.54 -6.68 -14.55
CA TYR A 16 -0.63 -6.30 -15.34
C TYR A 16 -0.45 -6.54 -16.85
N SER A 17 0.79 -6.40 -17.34
CA SER A 17 1.11 -6.56 -18.76
C SER A 17 1.14 -8.03 -19.20
N ASN A 18 1.23 -8.94 -18.23
CA ASN A 18 1.24 -10.38 -18.48
C ASN A 18 -0.19 -10.95 -18.43
N LYS A 19 -0.67 -11.42 -19.59
CA LYS A 19 -2.02 -12.00 -19.72
C LYS A 19 -2.24 -13.23 -18.82
N LYS A 20 -1.21 -14.06 -18.60
CA LYS A 20 -1.33 -15.26 -17.76
C LYS A 20 -1.49 -14.87 -16.29
N ASP A 21 -0.73 -13.87 -15.84
CA ASP A 21 -0.82 -13.37 -14.46
C ASP A 21 -2.20 -12.76 -14.21
N MET A 22 -2.73 -12.00 -15.17
CA MET A 22 -4.06 -11.38 -15.05
C MET A 22 -5.23 -12.36 -15.16
N ALA A 23 -5.02 -13.57 -15.70
CA ALA A 23 -6.06 -14.59 -15.84
C ALA A 23 -6.54 -15.16 -14.50
N ILE A 24 -5.85 -14.88 -13.39
CA ILE A 24 -6.29 -15.28 -12.05
C ILE A 24 -7.50 -14.50 -11.54
N PHE A 25 -7.86 -13.39 -12.21
CA PHE A 25 -8.99 -12.55 -11.83
C PHE A 25 -10.25 -12.93 -12.63
N PRO A 26 -11.45 -12.76 -12.04
CA PRO A 26 -11.70 -12.26 -10.69
C PRO A 26 -11.33 -13.28 -9.59
N LEU A 27 -11.02 -12.79 -8.40
CA LEU A 27 -10.78 -13.67 -7.25
C LEU A 27 -12.10 -14.28 -6.73
N PRO A 28 -12.09 -15.52 -6.20
CA PRO A 28 -13.31 -16.29 -5.91
C PRO A 28 -14.14 -15.78 -4.72
N ARG A 29 -13.55 -14.97 -3.84
CA ARG A 29 -14.25 -14.35 -2.69
C ARG A 29 -14.28 -12.84 -2.83
N LYS A 30 -15.16 -12.20 -2.06
CA LYS A 30 -15.39 -10.75 -2.05
C LYS A 30 -14.06 -9.98 -2.03
N SER A 31 -13.75 -9.33 -3.13
CA SER A 31 -12.49 -8.66 -3.37
C SER A 31 -12.59 -7.15 -3.17
N VAL A 32 -11.54 -6.56 -2.61
CA VAL A 32 -11.38 -5.14 -2.38
C VAL A 32 -10.18 -4.67 -3.20
N LEU A 33 -10.39 -3.70 -4.07
CA LEU A 33 -9.32 -3.05 -4.83
C LEU A 33 -8.94 -1.74 -4.16
N VAL A 34 -7.64 -1.54 -3.96
CA VAL A 34 -7.05 -0.26 -3.58
C VAL A 34 -5.98 0.11 -4.59
N GLY A 35 -5.79 1.41 -4.86
CA GLY A 35 -4.73 1.91 -5.72
C GLY A 35 -3.78 2.84 -4.97
N GLY A 36 -2.49 2.81 -5.30
CA GLY A 36 -1.54 3.76 -4.73
C GLY A 36 -0.07 3.46 -5.02
N CYS A 37 0.79 4.42 -4.66
CA CYS A 37 2.23 4.29 -4.87
C CYS A 37 2.94 3.49 -3.77
N PHE A 38 2.52 3.63 -2.50
CA PHE A 38 3.12 2.95 -1.34
C PHE A 38 4.66 3.01 -1.28
N ASP A 39 5.23 4.17 -1.59
CA ASP A 39 6.68 4.35 -1.77
C ASP A 39 7.48 4.03 -0.52
N VAL A 40 7.38 4.89 0.50
CA VAL A 40 7.87 4.56 1.85
C VAL A 40 6.67 3.99 2.61
N PHE A 41 6.65 2.69 2.82
CA PHE A 41 5.60 2.04 3.61
C PHE A 41 5.69 2.48 5.07
N HIS A 42 4.56 2.80 5.68
CA HIS A 42 4.50 3.36 7.03
C HIS A 42 3.13 3.10 7.66
N PHE A 43 2.99 3.47 8.93
CA PHE A 43 1.79 3.21 9.72
C PHE A 43 0.48 3.70 9.08
N GLY A 44 0.49 4.88 8.44
CA GLY A 44 -0.66 5.37 7.67
C GLY A 44 -1.12 4.41 6.55
N HIS A 45 -0.18 3.83 5.79
CA HIS A 45 -0.52 2.82 4.78
C HIS A 45 -1.06 1.54 5.43
N TRP A 46 -0.43 1.07 6.51
CA TRP A 46 -0.91 -0.10 7.23
C TRP A 46 -2.35 0.08 7.75
N LYS A 47 -2.68 1.24 8.34
CA LYS A 47 -4.04 1.58 8.76
C LYS A 47 -5.03 1.58 7.59
N PHE A 48 -4.67 2.23 6.49
CA PHE A 48 -5.49 2.27 5.27
C PHE A 48 -5.77 0.87 4.72
N LEU A 49 -4.73 0.06 4.53
CA LEU A 49 -4.87 -1.29 3.98
C LEU A 49 -5.66 -2.21 4.94
N THR A 50 -5.48 -2.07 6.25
CA THR A 50 -6.25 -2.81 7.24
C THR A 50 -7.74 -2.44 7.18
N ALA A 51 -8.06 -1.15 7.07
CA ALA A 51 -9.43 -0.69 6.92
C ALA A 51 -10.07 -1.15 5.60
N ALA A 52 -9.29 -1.19 4.51
CA ALA A 52 -9.72 -1.74 3.23
C ALA A 52 -9.98 -3.25 3.30
N LYS A 53 -9.05 -4.03 3.88
CA LYS A 53 -9.19 -5.49 4.04
C LYS A 53 -10.47 -5.86 4.79
N LYS A 54 -10.89 -5.09 5.81
CA LYS A 54 -12.16 -5.31 6.55
C LYS A 54 -13.42 -5.29 5.68
N GLN A 55 -13.35 -4.74 4.46
CA GLN A 55 -14.49 -4.66 3.56
C GLN A 55 -14.74 -5.94 2.77
N GLY A 56 -13.77 -6.88 2.73
CA GLY A 56 -13.88 -8.12 1.99
C GLY A 56 -12.91 -9.21 2.43
N ASN A 57 -12.80 -10.27 1.64
CA ASN A 57 -11.95 -11.41 1.93
C ASN A 57 -10.59 -11.32 1.24
N ASN A 58 -10.53 -10.72 0.05
CA ASN A 58 -9.31 -10.57 -0.73
C ASN A 58 -8.98 -9.08 -0.92
N LEU A 59 -7.78 -8.65 -0.57
CA LEU A 59 -7.25 -7.32 -0.84
C LEU A 59 -6.30 -7.37 -2.03
N ILE A 60 -6.66 -6.63 -3.07
CA ILE A 60 -5.91 -6.44 -4.30
C ILE A 60 -5.34 -5.02 -4.26
N ILE A 61 -4.03 -4.88 -4.41
CA ILE A 61 -3.35 -3.59 -4.51
C ILE A 61 -2.94 -3.33 -5.96
N ALA A 62 -3.51 -2.31 -6.57
CA ALA A 62 -3.03 -1.73 -7.82
C ALA A 62 -1.84 -0.80 -7.53
N LEU A 63 -0.63 -1.28 -7.81
CA LEU A 63 0.62 -0.63 -7.46
C LEU A 63 1.16 0.20 -8.62
N GLU A 64 1.19 1.52 -8.42
CA GLU A 64 1.64 2.47 -9.43
C GLU A 64 3.10 2.27 -9.85
N SER A 65 3.41 2.59 -11.11
CA SER A 65 4.77 2.52 -11.65
C SER A 65 5.69 3.62 -11.12
N ASP A 66 7.00 3.43 -11.28
CA ASP A 66 8.00 4.45 -10.92
C ASP A 66 7.84 5.72 -11.77
N ARG A 67 7.44 5.57 -13.05
CA ARG A 67 7.15 6.68 -13.95
C ARG A 67 5.94 7.49 -13.51
N PHE A 68 4.90 6.83 -13.01
CA PHE A 68 3.74 7.51 -12.42
C PHE A 68 4.16 8.40 -11.24
N ILE A 69 4.98 7.88 -10.32
CA ILE A 69 5.49 8.65 -9.18
C ILE A 69 6.26 9.89 -9.64
N LYS A 70 7.17 9.74 -10.62
CA LYS A 70 7.92 10.86 -11.19
C LYS A 70 6.99 11.91 -11.81
N ARG A 71 5.99 11.49 -12.58
CA ARG A 71 5.05 12.39 -13.26
C ARG A 71 4.14 13.14 -12.28
N VAL A 72 3.59 12.45 -11.29
CA VAL A 72 2.57 12.99 -10.36
C VAL A 72 3.21 13.71 -9.17
N LYS A 73 4.26 13.13 -8.57
CA LYS A 73 4.91 13.68 -7.38
C LYS A 73 6.15 14.53 -7.69
N LYS A 74 6.53 14.62 -8.97
CA LYS A 74 7.70 15.41 -9.45
C LYS A 74 9.01 15.07 -8.73
N ARG A 75 9.16 13.81 -8.32
CA ARG A 75 10.39 13.28 -7.69
C ARG A 75 10.61 11.82 -8.06
N ASN A 76 11.84 11.34 -7.94
CA ASN A 76 12.12 9.91 -8.04
C ASN A 76 11.47 9.15 -6.87
N PRO A 77 11.00 7.90 -7.09
CA PRO A 77 10.61 7.03 -5.98
C PRO A 77 11.83 6.70 -5.12
N ILE A 78 11.60 6.46 -3.83
CA ILE A 78 12.64 5.99 -2.91
C ILE A 78 12.85 4.49 -3.13
N HIS A 79 11.76 3.73 -3.27
CA HIS A 79 11.78 2.32 -3.61
C HIS A 79 11.21 2.11 -5.02
N ASN A 80 11.92 1.35 -5.86
CA ASN A 80 11.40 0.97 -7.17
C ASN A 80 10.16 0.08 -7.05
N GLN A 81 9.41 -0.08 -8.14
CA GLN A 81 8.13 -0.82 -8.11
C GLN A 81 8.27 -2.25 -7.61
N LYS A 82 9.35 -2.94 -7.96
CA LYS A 82 9.63 -4.31 -7.50
C LYS A 82 9.82 -4.36 -5.98
N GLN A 83 10.60 -3.44 -5.43
CA GLN A 83 10.81 -3.34 -3.98
C GLN A 83 9.50 -3.04 -3.24
N ARG A 84 8.71 -2.09 -3.75
CA ARG A 84 7.39 -1.76 -3.18
C ARG A 84 6.44 -2.95 -3.24
N ALA A 85 6.45 -3.70 -4.33
CA ALA A 85 5.63 -4.91 -4.48
C ALA A 85 6.01 -5.99 -3.46
N LEU A 86 7.30 -6.25 -3.27
CA LEU A 86 7.79 -7.22 -2.27
C LEU A 86 7.40 -6.81 -0.84
N ILE A 87 7.56 -5.53 -0.49
CA ILE A 87 7.15 -4.99 0.82
C ILE A 87 5.65 -5.26 1.03
N LEU A 88 4.81 -4.90 0.06
CA LEU A 88 3.37 -5.07 0.17
C LEU A 88 2.94 -6.55 0.18
N ALA A 89 3.55 -7.39 -0.65
CA ALA A 89 3.24 -8.82 -0.73
C ALA A 89 3.64 -9.57 0.55
N SER A 90 4.67 -9.11 1.26
CA SER A 90 5.05 -9.67 2.57
C SER A 90 4.03 -9.42 3.68
N LEU A 91 3.09 -8.47 3.49
CA LEU A 91 2.03 -8.23 4.44
C LEU A 91 1.01 -9.37 4.42
N PHE A 92 0.72 -9.93 5.60
CA PHE A 92 -0.24 -11.02 5.76
C PHE A 92 -1.63 -10.69 5.20
N LEU A 93 -2.07 -9.44 5.34
CA LEU A 93 -3.40 -8.99 4.93
C LEU A 93 -3.57 -8.80 3.41
N VAL A 94 -2.47 -8.79 2.64
CA VAL A 94 -2.46 -8.55 1.19
C VAL A 94 -2.49 -9.88 0.45
N ASP A 95 -3.44 -10.02 -0.49
CA ASP A 95 -3.64 -11.26 -1.25
C ASP A 95 -3.02 -11.16 -2.65
N LYS A 96 -3.16 -10.01 -3.32
CA LYS A 96 -2.52 -9.75 -4.61
C LYS A 96 -1.98 -8.33 -4.73
N VAL A 97 -0.82 -8.17 -5.35
CA VAL A 97 -0.23 -6.89 -5.73
C VAL A 97 -0.09 -6.88 -7.25
N VAL A 98 -0.89 -6.05 -7.91
CA VAL A 98 -0.87 -5.88 -9.37
C VAL A 98 0.04 -4.71 -9.71
N CYS A 99 1.22 -5.01 -10.26
CA CYS A 99 2.16 -4.01 -10.76
C CYS A 99 1.61 -3.40 -12.05
N LEU A 100 1.27 -2.10 -11.99
CA LEU A 100 0.74 -1.37 -13.14
C LEU A 100 1.87 -0.84 -14.03
N PRO A 101 1.69 -0.78 -15.35
CA PRO A 101 2.54 0.03 -16.22
C PRO A 101 2.27 1.53 -15.98
N ASP A 102 2.89 2.40 -16.77
CA ASP A 102 2.65 3.84 -16.69
C ASP A 102 1.38 4.23 -17.44
N PHE A 103 0.22 3.92 -16.83
CA PHE A 103 -1.10 4.31 -17.33
C PHE A 103 -1.16 5.82 -17.55
N LYS A 104 -1.52 6.21 -18.76
CA LYS A 104 -1.58 7.58 -19.25
C LYS A 104 -2.93 8.21 -18.99
N ASP A 105 -4.01 7.43 -19.05
CA ASP A 105 -5.38 7.93 -18.96
C ASP A 105 -6.27 7.15 -17.99
N GLU A 106 -7.54 7.55 -17.89
CA GLU A 106 -8.52 6.93 -17.00
C GLU A 106 -9.13 5.64 -17.56
N GLN A 107 -9.08 5.44 -18.88
CA GLN A 107 -9.59 4.25 -19.54
C GLN A 107 -8.74 3.04 -19.16
N GLU A 108 -7.42 3.19 -19.09
CA GLU A 108 -6.54 2.09 -18.65
C GLU A 108 -6.82 1.65 -17.20
N TYR A 109 -7.16 2.60 -16.31
CA TYR A 109 -7.62 2.24 -14.96
C TYR A 109 -8.99 1.56 -14.97
N PHE A 110 -9.89 1.99 -15.87
CA PHE A 110 -11.17 1.32 -16.00
C PHE A 110 -11.00 -0.11 -16.49
N ASP A 111 -10.10 -0.35 -17.45
CA ASP A 111 -9.78 -1.70 -17.93
C ASP A 111 -9.22 -2.59 -16.81
N LEU A 112 -8.42 -2.03 -15.90
CA LEU A 112 -7.99 -2.73 -14.69
C LEU A 112 -9.19 -3.13 -13.82
N VAL A 113 -10.14 -2.22 -13.61
CA VAL A 113 -11.36 -2.48 -12.83
C VAL A 113 -12.22 -3.56 -13.51
N LEU A 114 -12.36 -3.50 -14.84
CA LEU A 114 -13.08 -4.51 -15.64
C LEU A 114 -12.44 -5.89 -15.59
N LYS A 115 -11.10 -5.97 -15.59
CA LYS A 115 -10.35 -7.23 -15.50
C LYS A 115 -10.38 -7.82 -14.09
N THR A 116 -10.20 -6.98 -13.08
CA THR A 116 -10.14 -7.44 -11.68
C THR A 116 -11.51 -7.69 -11.07
N LYS A 117 -12.57 -7.08 -11.62
CA LYS A 117 -13.97 -7.09 -11.15
C LYS A 117 -14.08 -7.10 -9.62
N PRO A 118 -13.53 -6.09 -8.92
CA PRO A 118 -13.61 -6.03 -7.48
C PRO A 118 -15.06 -5.84 -7.02
N HIS A 119 -15.39 -6.29 -5.82
CA HIS A 119 -16.69 -6.00 -5.22
C HIS A 119 -16.69 -4.61 -4.57
N ILE A 120 -15.52 -4.17 -4.11
CA ILE A 120 -15.33 -2.90 -3.43
C ILE A 120 -14.09 -2.20 -3.97
N VAL A 121 -14.19 -0.89 -4.20
CA VAL A 121 -13.04 -0.01 -4.42
C VAL A 121 -12.88 0.85 -3.16
N ALA A 122 -11.82 0.60 -2.40
CA ALA A 122 -11.57 1.34 -1.16
C ALA A 122 -10.66 2.55 -1.42
N VAL A 123 -11.05 3.70 -0.86
CA VAL A 123 -10.37 4.99 -1.08
C VAL A 123 -10.21 5.75 0.22
N THR A 124 -9.36 6.78 0.20
CA THR A 124 -9.25 7.74 1.31
C THR A 124 -10.18 8.92 1.09
N LYS A 125 -10.57 9.59 2.18
CA LYS A 125 -11.38 10.82 2.11
C LYS A 125 -10.59 11.90 1.37
N GLY A 126 -11.22 12.57 0.42
CA GLY A 126 -10.56 13.60 -0.41
C GLY A 126 -9.80 13.04 -1.62
N ASP A 127 -10.06 11.79 -2.02
CA ASP A 127 -9.60 11.25 -3.30
C ASP A 127 -10.20 12.09 -4.45
N ASN A 128 -9.34 12.78 -5.19
CA ASN A 128 -9.73 13.64 -6.30
C ASN A 128 -10.34 12.88 -7.49
N LYS A 129 -10.13 11.55 -7.56
CA LYS A 129 -10.71 10.67 -8.58
C LYS A 129 -11.96 9.95 -8.11
N LEU A 130 -12.54 10.34 -6.97
CA LEU A 130 -13.69 9.65 -6.36
C LEU A 130 -14.89 9.54 -7.32
N ILE A 131 -15.19 10.59 -8.07
CA ILE A 131 -16.33 10.62 -9.01
C ILE A 131 -16.14 9.56 -10.11
N ASN A 132 -14.95 9.53 -10.72
CA ASN A 132 -14.65 8.60 -11.81
C ASN A 132 -14.61 7.16 -11.29
N LYS A 133 -14.00 6.93 -10.12
CA LYS A 133 -14.02 5.62 -9.46
C LYS A 133 -15.42 5.13 -9.14
N LYS A 134 -16.33 6.02 -8.74
CA LYS A 134 -17.75 5.67 -8.49
C LYS A 134 -18.45 5.22 -9.77
N ARG A 135 -18.32 5.98 -10.87
CA ARG A 135 -18.88 5.62 -12.17
C ARG A 135 -18.37 4.27 -12.66
N GLN A 136 -17.05 4.07 -12.59
CA GLN A 136 -16.40 2.82 -13.01
C GLN A 136 -16.84 1.62 -12.15
N ALA A 137 -16.94 1.82 -10.84
CA ALA A 137 -17.41 0.78 -9.92
C ALA A 137 -18.87 0.40 -10.18
N GLU A 138 -19.74 1.38 -10.44
CA GLU A 138 -21.16 1.17 -10.73
C GLU A 138 -21.37 0.27 -11.95
N ILE A 139 -20.59 0.46 -13.02
CA ILE A 139 -20.67 -0.35 -14.25
C ILE A 139 -20.45 -1.85 -13.99
N ILE A 140 -19.61 -2.19 -13.00
CA ILE A 140 -19.34 -3.58 -12.65
C ILE A 140 -20.10 -4.06 -11.41
N GLY A 141 -21.05 -3.26 -10.89
CA GLY A 141 -21.79 -3.57 -9.67
C GLY A 141 -20.96 -3.49 -8.37
N ALA A 142 -19.80 -2.82 -8.41
CA ALA A 142 -18.93 -2.62 -7.26
C ALA A 142 -19.33 -1.39 -6.45
N LYS A 143 -18.95 -1.37 -5.16
CA LYS A 143 -19.18 -0.24 -4.26
C LYS A 143 -17.89 0.52 -3.98
N VAL A 144 -17.92 1.85 -4.05
CA VAL A 144 -16.80 2.67 -3.58
C VAL A 144 -16.98 2.99 -2.10
N VAL A 145 -15.99 2.67 -1.27
CA VAL A 145 -16.03 2.88 0.18
C VAL A 145 -14.87 3.77 0.62
N VAL A 146 -15.18 4.87 1.30
CA VAL A 146 -14.17 5.70 1.97
C VAL A 146 -13.84 5.03 3.31
N VAL A 147 -12.63 4.50 3.44
CA VAL A 147 -12.25 3.68 4.62
C VAL A 147 -11.42 4.44 5.66
N MET A 148 -10.89 5.61 5.31
CA MET A 148 -10.06 6.40 6.22
C MET A 148 -10.00 7.87 5.80
N GLU A 149 -9.81 8.76 6.76
CA GLU A 149 -9.42 10.14 6.51
C GLU A 149 -7.95 10.25 6.07
N ASN A 150 -7.61 11.33 5.35
CA ASN A 150 -6.23 11.56 4.94
C ASN A 150 -5.40 12.09 6.12
N ILE A 151 -4.56 11.23 6.71
CA ILE A 151 -3.72 11.59 7.85
C ILE A 151 -2.44 12.30 7.36
N LYS A 152 -2.50 13.63 7.18
CA LYS A 152 -1.39 14.44 6.63
C LYS A 152 -0.05 14.24 7.36
N ARG A 153 -0.05 14.04 8.69
CA ARG A 153 1.18 13.83 9.49
C ARG A 153 1.85 12.48 9.25
N LEU A 154 1.16 11.51 8.66
CA LEU A 154 1.68 10.17 8.37
C LEU A 154 1.64 9.92 6.86
N SER A 155 2.25 10.84 6.10
CA SER A 155 2.47 10.67 4.67
C SER A 155 3.94 10.33 4.39
N SER A 156 4.22 9.61 3.29
CA SER A 156 5.61 9.34 2.90
C SER A 156 6.42 10.62 2.74
N TYR A 157 5.79 11.72 2.30
CA TYR A 157 6.43 13.03 2.18
C TYR A 157 6.87 13.58 3.53
N SER A 158 5.98 13.51 4.54
CA SER A 158 6.30 13.90 5.91
C SER A 158 7.49 13.10 6.44
N ILE A 159 7.52 11.78 6.24
CA ILE A 159 8.63 10.92 6.70
C ILE A 159 9.94 11.24 5.99
N ILE A 160 9.91 11.41 4.66
CA ILE A 160 11.11 11.74 3.87
C ILE A 160 11.71 13.08 4.35
N ASN A 161 10.88 14.04 4.74
CA ASN A 161 11.33 15.37 5.14
C ASN A 161 11.70 15.52 6.62
N ILE A 162 11.48 14.50 7.47
CA ILE A 162 11.90 14.55 8.89
C ILE A 162 13.41 14.77 9.01
N ASN A 163 14.23 14.32 8.05
CA ASN A 163 15.68 14.54 8.07
C ASN A 163 16.18 15.83 7.42
N LEU A 164 15.33 16.61 6.72
CA LEU A 164 15.78 17.88 6.13
C LEU A 164 15.78 19.04 7.14
N ASN A 165 15.03 18.92 8.25
CA ASN A 165 15.01 19.91 9.33
C ASN A 165 15.86 19.51 10.55
N ASN A 166 16.39 18.28 10.60
CA ASN A 166 17.11 17.75 11.76
C ASN A 166 18.63 17.97 11.75
N ASN A 167 19.19 18.61 10.71
CA ASN A 167 20.58 19.07 10.75
C ASN A 167 20.84 20.21 11.75
N VAL A 168 19.84 20.62 12.55
CA VAL A 168 19.98 21.60 13.64
C VAL A 168 20.09 20.95 15.02
N ILE A 169 19.80 19.64 15.19
CA ILE A 169 19.75 19.01 16.52
C ILE A 169 20.52 17.67 16.52
N VAL A 170 21.81 17.70 16.18
CA VAL A 170 22.73 16.59 16.48
C VAL A 170 23.97 17.15 17.18
N ASN A 171 23.78 18.00 18.20
CA ASN A 171 24.87 18.50 19.06
C ASN A 171 24.46 18.54 20.53
N ASN A 172 23.69 17.55 21.02
CA ASN A 172 23.54 17.39 22.46
C ASN A 172 23.45 15.91 22.85
N PRO A 173 24.50 15.34 23.47
CA PRO A 173 24.48 13.95 23.90
C PRO A 173 23.57 13.83 25.13
N VAL A 174 22.40 13.22 24.96
CA VAL A 174 21.54 12.84 26.08
C VAL A 174 22.19 11.68 26.81
N ASN A 175 22.63 11.94 28.03
CA ASN A 175 23.23 10.99 28.96
C ASN A 175 22.16 10.02 29.46
N ILE A 176 22.14 8.78 28.95
CA ILE A 176 21.21 7.74 29.41
C ILE A 176 21.78 7.08 30.68
N ARG A 177 21.31 7.51 31.86
CA ARG A 177 21.55 6.77 33.10
C ARG A 177 20.72 5.48 33.10
N ARG A 178 21.37 4.32 33.24
CA ARG A 178 20.72 3.02 33.43
C ARG A 178 19.95 3.01 34.77
N PRO A 179 18.73 2.45 34.83
CA PRO A 179 18.06 2.23 36.11
C PRO A 179 18.74 1.07 36.84
N ILE A 180 19.14 1.32 38.08
CA ILE A 180 19.66 0.30 39.01
C ILE A 180 18.43 -0.48 39.50
N GLY A 181 18.35 -1.76 39.17
CA GLY A 181 17.24 -2.62 39.58
C GLY A 181 17.30 -2.95 41.07
N ASN A 182 16.23 -2.64 41.78
CA ASN A 182 15.97 -3.19 43.12
C ASN A 182 15.43 -4.62 42.96
N GLY A 183 16.25 -5.61 43.28
CA GLY A 183 15.90 -7.03 43.33
C GLY A 183 15.89 -7.55 44.77
N ILE A 184 14.70 -7.49 45.39
CA ILE A 184 14.01 -8.52 46.17
C ILE A 184 14.88 -9.45 47.05
N THR A 185 14.71 -9.28 48.35
CA THR A 185 14.97 -10.23 49.45
C THR A 185 14.10 -11.48 49.34
N THR A 186 14.67 -12.68 49.50
CA THR A 186 13.97 -13.87 50.06
C THR A 186 14.96 -14.92 50.57
N LEU A 187 14.94 -15.10 51.90
CA LEU A 187 14.99 -16.35 52.69
C LEU A 187 15.87 -17.53 52.21
N THR A 188 16.93 -17.83 52.96
CA THR A 188 17.01 -19.02 53.86
C THR A 188 18.15 -18.85 54.85
#